data_AF-A0A2M9EY73-F1
#
_entry.id   AF-A0A2M9EY73-F1
#
_cell.length_a   1.000
_cell.length_b   1.000
_cell.length_c   1.000
_cell.angle_alpha   90.00
_cell.angle_beta   90.00
_cell.angle_gamma   90.00
#
_symmetry.space_group_name_H-M   'P 1'
#
loop_
_entity.id
_entity.type
_entity.pdbx_description
1 polymer ?
#
loop_
_entity_poly.entity_id
_entity_poly.type
_entity_poly.pdbx_seq_one_letter_code
_entity_poly.pdbx_strand_id
1 'polypeptide(L)' 'MQKKAQIAGSELTSHVSLNKGDAGYAISVEMIVTIQCVDQETAEMLVHEAHQICPFSNAIRNNVNVDFTVKTA' A
#
# COMPACT_ATOMS: atom_id res chain seq x y z
N MET A 1 12.82 -10.67 -10.26
CA MET A 1 13.52 -9.60 -11.01
C MET A 1 12.74 -8.32 -10.76
N GLN A 2 13.32 -7.32 -10.09
CA GLN A 2 12.64 -6.02 -9.91
C GLN A 2 12.58 -5.30 -11.26
N LYS A 3 11.40 -4.83 -11.66
CA LYS A 3 11.28 -3.91 -12.80
C LYS A 3 12.00 -2.63 -12.45
N LYS A 4 13.01 -2.25 -13.24
CA LYS A 4 13.69 -0.95 -13.10
C LYS A 4 12.78 0.15 -13.67
N ALA A 5 11.78 0.54 -12.90
CA ALA A 5 11.12 1.83 -13.11
C ALA A 5 12.03 2.92 -12.54
N GLN A 6 12.32 3.94 -13.33
CA GLN A 6 13.14 5.06 -12.91
C GLN A 6 12.24 6.05 -12.16
N ILE A 7 12.01 5.80 -10.87
CA ILE A 7 11.22 6.70 -10.02
C ILE A 7 12.12 7.80 -9.45
N ALA A 8 11.66 9.04 -9.46
CA ALA A 8 12.40 10.16 -8.86
C ALA A 8 12.26 10.21 -7.33
N GLY A 9 11.15 9.68 -6.82
CA GLY A 9 10.83 9.62 -5.40
C GLY A 9 9.50 8.91 -5.15
N SER A 10 9.28 8.51 -3.91
CA SER A 10 8.01 7.96 -3.46
C SER A 10 7.69 8.43 -2.05
N GLU A 11 6.42 8.75 -1.81
CA GLU A 11 5.90 9.09 -0.50
C GLU A 11 4.76 8.15 -0.13
N LEU A 12 4.68 7.79 1.16
CA LEU A 12 3.67 6.90 1.68
C LEU A 12 3.09 7.47 2.96
N THR A 13 1.78 7.67 2.98
CA THR A 13 1.01 7.98 4.20
C THR A 13 0.14 6.78 4.54
N SER A 14 0.12 6.40 5.82
CA SER A 14 -0.69 5.28 6.32
C SER A 14 -1.61 5.76 7.43
N HIS A 15 -2.91 5.67 7.23
CA HIS A 15 -3.93 5.91 8.24
C HIS A 15 -4.35 4.58 8.84
N VAL A 16 -4.09 4.40 10.14
CA VAL A 16 -4.47 3.19 10.87
C VAL A 16 -5.64 3.54 11.79
N SER A 17 -6.76 2.84 11.60
CA SER A 17 -7.96 3.01 12.41
C SER A 17 -8.19 1.81 13.30
N LEU A 18 -8.68 2.07 14.52
CA LEU A 18 -9.12 1.06 15.46
C LEU A 18 -10.64 1.01 15.46
N ASN A 19 -11.17 -0.15 15.09
CA ASN A 19 -12.59 -0.42 14.95
C ASN A 19 -13.04 -1.46 15.98
N LYS A 20 -14.35 -1.52 16.23
CA LYS A 20 -14.93 -2.64 16.97
C LYS A 20 -14.97 -3.87 16.05
N GLY A 21 -14.44 -4.99 16.52
CA GLY A 21 -14.45 -6.28 15.81
C GLY A 21 -15.23 -7.34 16.59
N ASP A 22 -15.49 -8.48 15.95
CA ASP A 22 -16.35 -9.54 16.51
C ASP A 22 -15.83 -10.12 17.84
N ALA A 23 -14.50 -10.25 17.97
CA ALA A 23 -13.83 -10.76 19.17
C ALA A 23 -13.10 -9.68 19.99
N GLY A 24 -13.40 -8.39 19.76
CA GLY A 24 -12.75 -7.27 20.45
C GLY A 24 -12.60 -6.06 19.55
N TYR A 25 -11.35 -5.74 19.19
CA TYR A 25 -11.04 -4.65 18.26
C TYR A 25 -10.42 -5.22 16.98
N ALA A 26 -10.69 -4.56 15.87
CA ALA A 26 -10.09 -4.82 14.57
C ALA A 26 -9.38 -3.56 14.09
N ILE A 27 -8.34 -3.71 13.28
CA ILE A 27 -7.68 -2.58 12.63
C ILE A 27 -8.03 -2.55 11.15
N SER A 28 -8.06 -1.35 10.59
CA SER A 28 -8.12 -1.11 9.14
C SER A 28 -7.06 -0.10 8.77
N VAL A 29 -6.51 -0.24 7.57
CA VAL A 29 -5.43 0.62 7.08
C VAL A 29 -5.80 1.22 5.74
N GLU A 30 -5.70 2.54 5.62
CA GLU A 30 -5.76 3.25 4.35
C GLU A 30 -4.36 3.78 4.02
N MET A 31 -3.84 3.43 2.85
CA MET A 31 -2.51 3.80 2.40
C MET A 31 -2.60 4.71 1.18
N ILE A 32 -2.04 5.91 1.30
CA ILE A 32 -1.93 6.86 0.20
C ILE A 32 -0.49 6.85 -0.26
N VAL A 33 -0.27 6.41 -1.50
CA VAL A 33 1.06 6.28 -2.11
C VAL A 33 1.18 7.28 -3.25
N THR A 34 2.24 8.08 -3.23
CA THR A 34 2.60 8.96 -4.34
C THR A 34 3.90 8.47 -4.95
N ILE A 35 3.93 8.25 -6.27
CA ILE A 35 5.15 7.85 -7.01
C ILE A 35 5.44 8.87 -8.10
N GLN A 36 6.66 9.39 -8.11
CA GLN A 36 7.07 10.43 -9.05
C GLN A 36 7.68 9.87 -10.34
N CYS A 37 7.43 10.56 -11.47
CA CYS A 37 8.00 10.27 -12.79
C CYS A 37 7.57 8.94 -13.45
N VAL A 38 6.40 8.43 -13.13
CA VAL A 38 5.78 7.29 -13.80
C VAL A 38 4.33 7.60 -14.16
N ASP A 39 3.79 6.89 -15.14
CA ASP A 39 2.35 6.91 -15.40
C ASP A 39 1.57 6.16 -14.30
N GLN A 40 0.26 6.38 -14.25
CA GLN A 40 -0.61 5.85 -13.20
C GLN A 40 -0.65 4.32 -13.20
N GLU A 41 -0.67 3.68 -14.37
CA GLU A 41 -0.70 2.21 -14.49
C GLU A 41 0.59 1.60 -13.95
N THR A 42 1.73 2.18 -14.31
CA THR A 42 3.04 1.78 -13.78
C THR A 42 3.10 1.98 -12.27
N ALA A 43 2.60 3.10 -11.73
CA ALA A 43 2.57 3.33 -10.29
C ALA A 43 1.73 2.28 -9.54
N GLU A 44 0.51 2.01 -10.02
CA GLU A 44 -0.39 1.01 -9.44
C GLU A 44 0.22 -0.40 -9.46
N MET A 45 0.83 -0.77 -10.58
CA MET A 45 1.55 -2.04 -10.71
C MET A 45 2.70 -2.15 -9.70
N LEU A 46 3.51 -1.09 -9.55
CA LEU A 46 4.63 -1.09 -8.59
C LEU A 46 4.14 -1.23 -7.14
N VAL A 47 3.06 -0.53 -6.76
CA VAL A 47 2.45 -0.64 -5.42
C VAL A 47 1.89 -2.04 -5.20
N HIS A 48 1.22 -2.61 -6.20
CA HIS A 48 0.69 -3.97 -6.11
C HIS A 48 1.81 -5.02 -5.93
N GLU A 49 2.88 -4.95 -6.73
CA GLU A 49 4.04 -5.84 -6.60
C GLU A 49 4.70 -5.68 -5.22
N ALA A 50 4.86 -4.44 -4.74
CA ALA A 50 5.42 -4.15 -3.42
C ALA A 50 4.56 -4.74 -2.29
N HIS A 51 3.23 -4.65 -2.39
CA HIS A 51 2.31 -5.22 -1.40
C HIS A 51 2.43 -6.74 -1.29
N GLN A 52 2.75 -7.45 -2.39
CA GLN A 52 2.94 -8.90 -2.36
C GLN A 52 4.19 -9.34 -1.57
N ILE A 53 5.23 -8.50 -1.54
CA ILE A 53 6.52 -8.85 -0.93
C ILE A 53 6.77 -8.17 0.42
N CYS A 54 6.02 -7.10 0.74
CA CYS A 54 6.21 -6.34 1.96
C CYS A 54 5.95 -7.21 3.20
N PRO A 55 6.91 -7.29 4.16
CA PRO A 55 6.75 -8.11 5.36
C PRO A 55 5.51 -7.77 6.18
N PHE A 56 5.17 -6.48 6.31
CA PHE A 56 3.98 -6.04 7.03
C PHE A 56 2.70 -6.48 6.35
N SER A 57 2.62 -6.29 5.03
CA SER A 57 1.46 -6.73 4.24
C SER A 57 1.25 -8.24 4.32
N ASN A 58 2.34 -9.02 4.31
CA ASN A 58 2.26 -10.46 4.49
C ASN A 58 1.82 -10.87 5.91
N ALA A 59 2.28 -10.16 6.94
CA ALA A 59 1.91 -10.45 8.32
C ALA A 59 0.42 -10.21 8.62
N ILE A 60 -0.22 -9.27 7.93
CA ILE A 60 -1.62 -8.87 8.16
C ILE A 60 -2.61 -9.41 7.12
N ARG A 61 -2.12 -10.17 6.12
CA ARG A 61 -2.92 -10.68 5.02
C ARG A 61 -4.09 -11.53 5.52
N ASN A 62 -5.26 -11.33 4.93
CA ASN A 62 -6.55 -11.97 5.30
C ASN A 62 -7.07 -11.64 6.72
N ASN A 63 -6.36 -10.82 7.49
CA ASN A 63 -6.76 -10.44 8.85
C ASN A 63 -7.11 -8.95 8.99
N VAL A 64 -6.55 -8.10 8.12
CA VAL A 64 -6.72 -6.65 8.15
C VAL A 64 -7.10 -6.16 6.77
N ASN A 65 -8.13 -5.31 6.67
CA ASN A 65 -8.45 -4.64 5.42
C ASN A 65 -7.44 -3.53 5.16
N VAL A 66 -6.83 -3.55 3.97
CA VAL A 66 -5.84 -2.55 3.53
C VAL A 66 -6.29 -2.00 2.19
N ASP A 67 -6.62 -0.71 2.18
CA ASP A 67 -7.02 0.01 0.97
C ASP A 67 -5.88 0.89 0.48
N PHE A 68 -5.67 0.94 -0.84
CA PHE A 68 -4.61 1.72 -1.47
C PHE A 68 -5.20 2.81 -2.37
N THR A 69 -4.78 4.04 -2.14
CA THR A 69 -4.94 5.14 -3.11
C THR A 69 -3.57 5.47 -3.68
N VAL A 70 -3.38 5.19 -4.97
CA VAL A 70 -2.10 5.46 -5.66
C VAL A 70 -2.25 6.73 -6.50
N LYS A 71 -1.27 7.63 -6.39
CA LYS A 71 -1.21 8.88 -7.14
C LYS A 71 0.17 9.03 -7.79
N THR A 72 0.21 9.71 -8.92
CA THR A 72 1.47 10.12 -9.54
C THR A 72 1.71 11.62 -9.33
N ALA A 73 2.98 12.01 -9.35
CA ALA A 73 3.44 13.39 -9.24
C ALA A 73 4.62 13.69 -10.18
#